data_AF-A0A392N0I0-F1
#
_entry.id   AF-A0A392N0I0-F1
#
_cell.length_a   1.000
_cell.length_b   1.000
_cell.length_c   1.000
_cell.angle_alpha   90.00
_cell.angle_beta   90.00
_cell.angle_gamma   90.00
#
_symmetry.space_group_name_H-M   'P 1'
#
loop_
_entity.id
_entity.type
_entity.pdbx_description
1 polymer ?
#
loop_
_entity_poly.entity_id
_entity_poly.type
_entity_poly.pdbx_seq_one_letter_code
_entity_poly.pdbx_strand_id
1 'polypeptide(L)'
;GILLIEADRLLKPGGYFVWTSPLTNARNKDSQKRWKVIHDFTENLCWEMLSQQDETVVWKKTSKRKCYSSRKNGSPPPPLCSRGYDVESPYYRELQNCIGGTHSSRWISIEERATWPSRDHPKKNELAIHGLQPDEFAEDAESWKTAVRNYWSLLSPLIFSDHPKRPGDEDPPPPYNMLRNVLDMNAHFGGFNSALLQSGKSVWVMNVVPTSGLNYLPLIQDRGYVGVLHDW
;
A
#
# COMPACT_ATOMS: atom_id res chain seq x y z
N GLY A 1 12.30 -6.87 18.76
CA GLY A 1 12.89 -6.24 17.57
C GLY A 1 12.13 -6.60 16.31
N ILE A 2 12.04 -7.90 15.97
CA ILE A 2 11.57 -8.37 14.66
C ILE A 2 10.19 -7.82 14.23
N LEU A 3 9.23 -7.67 15.15
CA LEU A 3 7.91 -7.10 14.83
C LEU A 3 7.99 -5.61 14.41
N LEU A 4 8.90 -4.83 15.00
CA LEU A 4 9.13 -3.44 14.60
C LEU A 4 9.88 -3.36 13.27
N ILE A 5 10.74 -4.34 12.96
CA ILE A 5 11.35 -4.46 11.63
C ILE A 5 10.28 -4.78 10.58
N GLU A 6 9.30 -5.63 10.90
CA GLU A 6 8.19 -5.92 9.99
C GLU A 6 7.29 -4.70 9.77
N ALA A 7 7.01 -3.93 10.83
CA ALA A 7 6.34 -2.64 10.70
C ALA A 7 7.16 -1.67 9.83
N ASP A 8 8.49 -1.61 10.00
CA ASP A 8 9.37 -0.79 9.15
C ASP A 8 9.34 -1.24 7.69
N ARG A 9 9.27 -2.55 7.42
CA ARG A 9 9.16 -3.10 6.07
C ARG A 9 7.92 -2.58 5.35
N LEU A 10 6.78 -2.48 6.05
CA LEU A 10 5.51 -2.01 5.52
C LEU A 10 5.43 -0.47 5.42
N LEU A 11 6.09 0.24 6.34
CA LEU A 11 6.09 1.70 6.34
C LEU A 11 6.90 2.25 5.16
N LYS A 12 6.22 3.01 4.31
CA LYS A 12 6.88 3.83 3.27
C LYS A 12 7.69 4.97 3.92
N PRO A 13 8.75 5.48 3.26
CA PRO A 13 9.52 6.61 3.79
C PRO A 13 8.62 7.84 4.01
N GLY A 14 8.80 8.54 5.14
CA GLY A 14 7.91 9.62 5.57
C GLY A 14 6.59 9.14 6.19
N GLY A 15 6.30 7.84 6.15
CA GLY A 15 5.10 7.23 6.74
C GLY A 15 5.07 7.30 8.27
N TYR A 16 3.87 7.13 8.82
CA TYR A 16 3.60 7.27 10.24
C TYR A 16 3.27 5.91 10.86
N PHE A 17 3.78 5.67 12.07
CA PHE A 17 3.43 4.52 12.90
C PHE A 17 2.79 5.03 14.18
N VAL A 18 1.55 4.61 14.44
CA VAL A 18 0.81 4.98 15.65
C VAL A 18 0.67 3.73 16.51
N TRP A 19 1.07 3.82 17.77
CA TRP A 19 0.96 2.72 18.72
C TRP A 19 0.37 3.21 20.03
N THR A 20 -0.67 2.53 20.49
CA THR A 20 -1.31 2.78 21.78
C THR A 20 -1.00 1.62 22.72
N SER A 21 -0.38 1.92 23.86
CA SER A 21 -0.07 0.92 24.88
C SER A 21 0.07 1.57 26.26
N PRO A 22 -0.46 0.95 27.34
CA PRO A 22 -0.24 1.41 28.71
C PRO A 22 1.24 1.49 29.11
N LEU A 23 2.12 0.81 28.36
CA LEU A 23 3.57 0.83 28.57
C LEU A 23 4.17 2.23 28.42
N THR A 24 3.61 3.07 27.55
CA THR A 24 4.18 4.38 27.17
C THR A 24 4.04 5.42 28.29
N ASN A 25 3.04 5.27 29.17
CA ASN A 25 2.78 6.16 30.32
C ASN A 25 3.02 5.49 31.69
N ALA A 26 3.54 4.27 31.70
CA ALA A 26 3.72 3.52 32.94
C ALA A 26 4.85 4.11 33.81
N ARG A 27 4.54 4.34 35.09
CA ARG A 27 5.47 4.96 36.06
C ARG A 27 6.40 3.97 36.79
N ASN A 28 6.17 2.66 36.63
CA ASN A 28 7.01 1.66 37.29
C ASN A 28 8.37 1.52 36.57
N LYS A 29 9.41 1.12 37.32
CA LYS A 29 10.79 1.05 36.80
C LYS A 29 10.94 0.05 35.65
N ASP A 30 10.20 -1.05 35.65
CA ASP A 30 10.34 -2.10 34.64
C ASP A 30 9.72 -1.69 33.29
N SER A 31 8.56 -1.04 33.33
CA SER A 31 7.93 -0.46 32.15
C SER A 31 8.78 0.67 31.56
N GLN A 32 9.39 1.52 32.40
CA GLN A 32 10.31 2.56 31.92
C GLN A 32 11.54 1.96 31.21
N LYS A 33 12.10 0.86 31.72
CA LYS A 33 13.20 0.15 31.06
C LYS A 33 12.77 -0.44 29.71
N ARG A 34 11.61 -1.10 29.66
CA ARG A 34 11.04 -1.66 28.42
C ARG A 34 10.75 -0.56 27.40
N TRP A 35 10.18 0.56 27.85
CA TRP A 35 9.92 1.72 27.01
C TRP A 35 11.20 2.29 26.41
N LYS A 36 12.25 2.44 27.23
CA LYS A 36 13.57 2.86 26.76
C LYS A 36 14.13 1.94 25.67
N VAL A 37 13.98 0.61 25.82
CA VAL A 37 14.40 -0.34 24.79
C VAL A 37 13.65 -0.14 23.48
N ILE A 38 12.34 0.13 23.52
CA ILE A 38 11.54 0.38 22.32
C ILE A 38 11.95 1.70 21.68
N HIS A 39 12.09 2.76 22.48
CA HIS A 39 12.54 4.07 22.04
C HIS A 39 13.89 3.96 21.32
N ASP A 40 14.90 3.41 21.98
CA ASP A 40 16.25 3.23 21.42
C ASP A 40 16.21 2.35 20.15
N PHE A 41 15.33 1.34 20.08
CA PHE A 41 15.17 0.51 18.88
C PHE A 41 14.54 1.30 17.72
N THR A 42 13.50 2.10 17.98
CA THR A 42 12.83 2.93 16.96
C THR A 42 13.76 4.02 16.41
N GLU A 43 14.59 4.64 17.25
CA GLU A 43 15.64 5.56 16.78
C GLU A 43 16.65 4.86 15.86
N ASN A 44 17.04 3.62 16.18
CA ASN A 44 17.93 2.81 15.34
C ASN A 44 17.28 2.34 14.01
N LEU A 45 15.95 2.35 13.93
CA LEU A 45 15.18 2.20 12.69
C LEU A 45 15.05 3.52 11.91
N CYS A 46 15.64 4.62 12.39
CA CYS A 46 15.50 5.96 11.84
C CYS A 46 14.06 6.48 11.90
N TRP A 47 13.35 6.15 12.98
CA TRP A 47 12.03 6.72 13.27
C TRP A 47 12.18 7.89 14.23
N GLU A 48 11.51 8.99 13.91
CA GLU A 48 11.43 10.19 14.72
C GLU A 48 10.12 10.17 15.50
N MET A 49 10.18 10.26 16.83
CA MET A 49 8.96 10.44 17.64
C MET A 49 8.44 11.86 17.46
N LEU A 50 7.21 12.00 16.98
CA LEU A 50 6.60 13.31 16.75
C LEU A 50 5.76 13.78 17.93
N SER A 51 5.03 12.86 18.53
CA SER A 51 4.16 13.16 19.66
C SER A 51 3.95 11.94 20.54
N GLN A 52 3.74 12.20 21.81
CA GLN A 52 3.29 11.23 22.79
C GLN A 52 2.18 11.89 23.61
N GLN A 53 1.00 11.29 23.59
CA GLN A 53 -0.16 11.75 24.36
C GLN A 53 -0.82 10.56 25.02
N ASP A 54 -0.97 10.64 26.34
CA ASP A 54 -1.46 9.55 27.19
C ASP A 54 -0.72 8.24 26.91
N GLU A 55 -1.43 7.23 26.41
CA GLU A 55 -0.90 5.92 26.07
C GLU A 55 -0.47 5.78 24.60
N THR A 56 -0.65 6.83 23.79
CA THR A 56 -0.44 6.79 22.33
C THR A 56 0.82 7.55 21.94
N VAL A 57 1.61 6.92 21.07
CA VAL A 57 2.84 7.50 20.52
C VAL A 57 2.79 7.44 19.00
N VAL A 58 3.23 8.53 18.37
CA VAL A 58 3.31 8.66 16.92
C VAL A 58 4.76 8.82 16.52
N TRP A 59 5.23 7.90 15.68
CA TRP A 59 6.52 7.99 15.01
C TRP A 59 6.37 8.29 13.54
N LYS A 60 7.39 8.93 12.96
CA LYS A 60 7.57 9.12 11.53
C LYS A 60 8.84 8.42 11.07
N LYS A 61 8.72 7.54 10.09
CA LYS A 61 9.87 6.93 9.42
C LYS A 61 10.60 7.98 8.61
N THR A 62 11.93 8.01 8.68
CA THR A 62 12.73 8.98 7.93
C THR A 62 12.44 8.94 6.42
N SER A 63 12.32 10.12 5.80
CA SER A 63 12.34 10.24 4.35
C SER A 63 13.76 10.17 3.78
N LYS A 64 14.79 10.42 4.62
CA LYS A 64 16.20 10.55 4.21
C LYS A 64 17.01 9.29 4.50
N ARG A 65 17.48 8.63 3.44
CA ARG A 65 18.33 7.42 3.52
C ARG A 65 19.62 7.60 4.32
N LYS A 66 20.16 8.83 4.35
CA LYS A 66 21.40 9.18 5.08
C LYS A 66 21.35 8.80 6.57
N CYS A 67 20.16 8.77 7.17
CA CYS A 67 20.03 8.39 8.57
C CYS A 67 20.63 7.01 8.87
N TYR A 68 20.43 6.02 7.99
CA TYR A 68 20.93 4.66 8.21
C TYR A 68 22.46 4.56 8.22
N SER A 69 23.14 5.47 7.52
CA SER A 69 24.60 5.59 7.50
C SER A 69 25.15 6.36 8.69
N SER A 70 24.35 7.23 9.32
CA SER A 70 24.76 8.06 10.46
C SER A 70 24.32 7.51 11.82
N ARG A 71 23.87 6.26 11.89
CA ARG A 71 23.44 5.63 13.14
C ARG A 71 24.61 5.57 14.13
N LYS A 72 24.37 6.01 15.37
CA LYS A 72 25.41 6.07 16.41
C LYS A 72 25.78 4.65 16.89
N ASN A 73 27.05 4.46 17.26
CA ASN A 73 27.64 3.19 17.71
C ASN A 73 27.19 2.73 19.12
N GLY A 74 25.93 2.96 19.51
CA GLY A 74 25.39 2.52 20.79
C GLY A 74 25.12 1.01 20.78
N SER A 75 23.86 0.61 20.91
CA SER A 75 23.44 -0.77 20.67
C SER A 75 23.58 -1.10 19.18
N PRO A 76 23.96 -2.34 18.78
CA PRO A 76 24.09 -2.69 17.36
C PRO A 76 22.74 -2.49 16.66
N PRO A 77 22.62 -1.52 15.73
CA PRO A 77 21.37 -1.30 15.05
C PRO A 77 21.08 -2.49 14.12
N PRO A 78 19.82 -2.77 13.77
CA PRO A 78 19.51 -3.82 12.82
C PRO A 78 20.28 -3.59 11.50
N PRO A 79 20.94 -4.62 10.94
CA PRO A 79 21.73 -4.48 9.72
C PRO A 79 20.83 -4.10 8.54
N LEU A 80 21.42 -3.54 7.48
CA LEU A 80 20.71 -3.36 6.21
C LEU A 80 20.68 -4.70 5.46
N CYS A 81 19.55 -5.04 4.84
CA CYS A 81 19.46 -6.23 4.02
C CYS A 81 20.36 -6.12 2.78
N SER A 82 20.85 -7.25 2.27
CA SER A 82 21.63 -7.31 1.04
C SER A 82 20.81 -6.82 -0.17
N ARG A 83 21.48 -6.37 -1.24
CA ARG A 83 20.85 -5.77 -2.43
C ARG A 83 19.81 -6.68 -3.12
N GLY A 84 19.89 -8.00 -2.93
CA GLY A 84 18.95 -8.96 -3.52
C GLY A 84 17.64 -9.13 -2.76
N TYR A 85 17.48 -8.50 -1.59
CA TYR A 85 16.26 -8.64 -0.79
C TYR A 85 15.28 -7.50 -1.11
N ASP A 86 14.35 -7.76 -2.03
CA ASP A 86 13.22 -6.85 -2.27
C ASP A 86 12.20 -6.97 -1.14
N VAL A 87 12.01 -5.87 -0.41
CA VAL A 87 11.03 -5.68 0.67
C VAL A 87 9.61 -5.97 0.20
N GLU A 88 9.33 -5.81 -1.09
CA GLU A 88 7.96 -5.85 -1.61
C GLU A 88 7.69 -7.04 -2.53
N SER A 89 8.53 -8.07 -2.41
CA SER A 89 8.22 -9.43 -2.85
C SER A 89 8.18 -10.40 -1.65
N PRO A 90 7.24 -10.22 -0.70
CA PRO A 90 7.22 -11.00 0.54
C PRO A 90 6.48 -12.35 0.42
N TYR A 91 6.05 -12.77 -0.78
CA TYR A 91 5.21 -13.98 -0.92
C TYR A 91 5.92 -15.20 -0.32
N TYR A 92 5.36 -15.72 0.79
CA TYR A 92 5.90 -16.80 1.62
C TYR A 92 7.40 -16.68 1.95
N ARG A 93 7.90 -15.46 2.22
CA ARG A 93 9.28 -15.27 2.68
C ARG A 93 9.36 -15.13 4.19
N GLU A 94 10.36 -15.78 4.78
CA GLU A 94 10.67 -15.63 6.20
C GLU A 94 11.09 -14.19 6.54
N LEU A 95 10.57 -13.69 7.67
CA LEU A 95 10.91 -12.38 8.20
C LEU A 95 12.41 -12.30 8.48
N GLN A 96 13.09 -11.38 7.79
CA GLN A 96 14.51 -11.15 8.00
C GLN A 96 14.75 -10.17 9.13
N ASN A 97 15.80 -10.40 9.90
CA ASN A 97 16.22 -9.51 10.98
C ASN A 97 17.11 -8.36 10.43
N CYS A 98 16.68 -7.72 9.35
CA CYS A 98 17.39 -6.62 8.68
C CYS A 98 16.42 -5.57 8.10
N ILE A 99 16.90 -4.35 7.92
CA ILE A 99 16.14 -3.24 7.32
C ILE A 99 16.30 -3.29 5.81
N GLY A 100 15.22 -3.54 5.09
CA GLY A 100 15.22 -3.58 3.63
C GLY A 100 14.79 -2.25 3.00
N GLY A 101 14.77 -2.20 1.65
CA GLY A 101 14.15 -1.10 0.89
C GLY A 101 15.06 0.12 0.75
N THR A 102 15.86 0.39 1.78
CA THR A 102 17.31 0.59 1.71
C THR A 102 17.87 1.09 0.39
N HIS A 103 18.02 0.13 -0.54
CA HIS A 103 18.70 0.28 -1.83
C HIS A 103 17.75 0.45 -3.02
N SER A 104 16.44 0.39 -2.81
CA SER A 104 15.42 0.38 -3.86
C SER A 104 15.26 1.75 -4.51
N SER A 105 15.06 1.77 -5.83
CA SER A 105 14.57 2.94 -6.58
C SER A 105 13.15 3.34 -6.15
N ARG A 106 12.41 2.43 -5.49
CA ARG A 106 11.07 2.68 -4.91
C ARG A 106 11.11 3.34 -3.53
N TRP A 107 12.30 3.69 -3.02
CA TRP A 107 12.42 4.56 -1.85
C TRP A 107 12.00 5.99 -2.23
N ILE A 108 10.70 6.21 -2.27
CA ILE A 108 10.08 7.51 -2.53
C ILE A 108 9.24 7.86 -1.32
N SER A 109 9.47 9.04 -0.78
CA SER A 109 8.73 9.51 0.39
C SER A 109 7.27 9.76 0.07
N ILE A 110 6.39 9.60 1.06
CA ILE A 110 4.96 9.84 0.87
C ILE A 110 4.67 11.30 0.44
N GLU A 111 5.55 12.24 0.80
CA GLU A 111 5.44 13.66 0.44
C GLU A 111 5.81 13.96 -1.01
N GLU A 112 6.70 13.17 -1.61
CA GLU A 112 7.11 13.29 -3.02
C GLU A 112 6.13 12.60 -3.98
N ARG A 113 5.26 11.73 -3.46
CA ARG A 113 4.27 11.01 -4.25
C ARG A 113 3.10 11.92 -4.62
N ALA A 114 2.49 11.68 -5.77
CA ALA A 114 1.23 12.30 -6.12
C ALA A 114 0.18 12.01 -5.04
N THR A 115 -0.75 12.93 -4.80
CA THR A 115 -1.89 12.69 -3.91
C THR A 115 -3.00 11.96 -4.66
N TRP A 116 -3.83 11.23 -3.94
CA TRP A 116 -5.09 10.71 -4.50
C TRP A 116 -6.01 11.90 -4.87
N PRO A 117 -6.70 11.89 -6.02
CA PRO A 117 -6.85 10.80 -6.99
C PRO A 117 -5.81 10.76 -8.12
N SER A 118 -4.89 11.73 -8.19
CA SER A 118 -3.90 11.82 -9.28
C SER A 118 -2.99 10.59 -9.39
N ARG A 119 -2.81 9.83 -8.30
CA ARG A 119 -2.08 8.56 -8.27
C ARG A 119 -2.66 7.48 -9.19
N ASP A 120 -3.94 7.56 -9.56
CA ASP A 120 -4.56 6.61 -10.48
C ASP A 120 -3.80 6.56 -11.83
N HIS A 121 -3.29 7.70 -12.29
CA HIS A 121 -2.52 7.81 -13.53
C HIS A 121 -1.06 8.19 -13.23
N PRO A 122 -0.19 7.19 -13.01
CA PRO A 122 1.21 7.44 -12.71
C PRO A 122 1.93 8.13 -13.87
N LYS A 123 2.89 8.99 -13.55
CA LYS A 123 3.74 9.68 -14.54
C LYS A 123 4.76 8.72 -15.15
N LYS A 124 5.33 9.10 -16.30
CA LYS A 124 6.37 8.32 -17.01
C LYS A 124 7.53 7.86 -16.10
N ASN A 125 8.01 8.74 -15.21
CA ASN A 125 9.08 8.41 -14.29
C ASN A 125 8.64 7.42 -13.19
N GLU A 126 7.38 7.44 -12.78
CA GLU A 126 6.83 6.49 -11.80
C GLU A 126 6.66 5.11 -12.45
N LEU A 127 6.14 5.06 -13.68
CA LEU A 127 6.03 3.82 -14.48
C LEU A 127 7.39 3.16 -14.74
N ALA A 128 8.41 3.97 -15.06
CA ALA A 128 9.76 3.47 -15.33
C ALA A 128 10.38 2.73 -14.13
N ILE A 129 9.98 3.06 -12.90
CA ILE A 129 10.45 2.35 -11.70
C ILE A 129 9.96 0.90 -11.66
N HIS A 130 8.82 0.63 -12.29
CA HIS A 130 8.25 -0.70 -12.46
C HIS A 130 8.67 -1.36 -13.79
N GLY A 131 9.58 -0.74 -14.53
CA GLY A 131 10.03 -1.23 -15.84
C GLY A 131 8.96 -1.12 -16.95
N LEU A 132 7.90 -0.34 -16.73
CA LEU A 132 6.76 -0.25 -17.63
C LEU A 132 6.88 0.95 -18.58
N GLN A 133 6.60 0.75 -19.87
CA GLN A 133 6.54 1.84 -20.84
C GLN A 133 5.18 2.56 -20.77
N PRO A 134 5.13 3.89 -20.99
CA PRO A 134 3.87 4.63 -20.97
C PRO A 134 2.84 4.13 -21.99
N ASP A 135 3.29 3.71 -23.18
CA ASP A 135 2.41 3.25 -24.26
C ASP A 135 1.73 1.92 -23.87
N GLU A 136 2.48 0.97 -23.32
CA GLU A 136 1.96 -0.31 -22.82
C GLU A 136 0.90 -0.10 -21.72
N PHE A 137 1.15 0.84 -20.79
CA PHE A 137 0.16 1.18 -19.75
C PHE A 137 -1.09 1.85 -20.32
N ALA A 138 -0.93 2.72 -21.32
CA ALA A 138 -2.06 3.41 -21.96
C ALA A 138 -2.94 2.45 -22.77
N GLU A 139 -2.34 1.49 -23.47
CA GLU A 139 -3.05 0.44 -24.21
C GLU A 139 -3.88 -0.44 -23.27
N ASP A 140 -3.31 -0.90 -22.15
CA ASP A 140 -4.04 -1.66 -21.12
C ASP A 140 -5.21 -0.84 -20.55
N ALA A 141 -4.96 0.42 -20.20
CA ALA A 141 -5.99 1.30 -19.65
C ALA A 141 -7.16 1.50 -20.63
N GLU A 142 -6.90 1.71 -21.91
CA GLU A 142 -7.95 1.90 -22.92
C GLU A 142 -8.73 0.61 -23.20
N SER A 143 -8.03 -0.53 -23.20
CA SER A 143 -8.67 -1.85 -23.31
C SER A 143 -9.67 -2.07 -22.17
N TRP A 144 -9.28 -1.80 -20.93
CA TRP A 144 -10.16 -1.94 -19.76
C TRP A 144 -11.31 -0.93 -19.75
N LYS A 145 -11.09 0.33 -20.16
CA LYS A 145 -12.18 1.30 -20.33
C LYS A 145 -13.21 0.81 -21.34
N THR A 146 -12.75 0.28 -22.47
CA THR A 146 -13.63 -0.28 -23.50
C THR A 146 -14.38 -1.52 -22.99
N ALA A 147 -13.70 -2.42 -22.28
CA ALA A 147 -14.31 -3.61 -21.69
C ALA A 147 -15.39 -3.24 -20.67
N VAL A 148 -15.10 -2.36 -19.71
CA VAL A 148 -16.08 -1.89 -18.73
C VAL A 148 -17.26 -1.24 -19.44
N ARG A 149 -17.03 -0.34 -20.41
CA ARG A 149 -18.12 0.30 -21.16
C ARG A 149 -19.04 -0.71 -21.85
N ASN A 150 -18.46 -1.70 -22.54
CA ASN A 150 -19.22 -2.65 -23.33
C ASN A 150 -19.97 -3.67 -22.47
N TYR A 151 -19.30 -4.23 -21.46
CA TYR A 151 -19.84 -5.34 -20.67
C TYR A 151 -20.63 -4.90 -19.45
N TRP A 152 -20.38 -3.71 -18.88
CA TRP A 152 -21.08 -3.28 -17.66
C TRP A 152 -22.60 -3.21 -17.87
N SER A 153 -23.05 -2.74 -19.03
CA SER A 153 -24.48 -2.68 -19.37
C SER A 153 -25.14 -4.05 -19.55
N LEU A 154 -24.35 -5.09 -19.82
CA LEU A 154 -24.83 -6.48 -19.96
C LEU A 154 -24.99 -7.17 -18.60
N LEU A 155 -24.36 -6.63 -17.56
CA LEU A 155 -24.55 -7.07 -16.19
C LEU A 155 -25.93 -6.56 -15.76
N SER A 156 -26.89 -7.50 -15.71
CA SER A 156 -28.32 -7.26 -15.45
C SER A 156 -28.58 -6.36 -14.24
N PRO A 157 -29.79 -5.77 -14.08
CA PRO A 157 -30.21 -5.03 -12.88
C PRO A 157 -30.13 -5.85 -11.58
N LEU A 158 -29.84 -7.14 -11.69
CA LEU A 158 -29.54 -8.06 -10.61
C LEU A 158 -28.23 -7.74 -9.87
N ILE A 159 -27.36 -6.86 -10.40
CA ILE A 159 -25.99 -6.69 -9.90
C ILE A 159 -25.67 -5.22 -9.53
N PHE A 160 -26.19 -4.19 -10.22
CA PHE A 160 -25.79 -2.78 -9.97
C PHE A 160 -26.94 -1.75 -9.99
N SER A 161 -26.81 -0.68 -9.18
CA SER A 161 -27.80 0.39 -8.98
C SER A 161 -27.87 1.41 -10.12
N ASP A 162 -26.87 1.42 -10.99
CA ASP A 162 -26.68 2.42 -12.05
C ASP A 162 -27.19 1.93 -13.40
N HIS A 163 -27.87 0.78 -13.44
CA HIS A 163 -28.59 0.34 -14.63
C HIS A 163 -29.62 1.42 -15.01
N PRO A 164 -29.68 1.88 -16.26
CA PRO A 164 -30.55 2.99 -16.65
C PRO A 164 -31.99 2.71 -16.23
N LYS A 165 -32.50 3.57 -15.33
CA LYS A 165 -33.89 3.54 -14.85
C LYS A 165 -34.81 3.71 -16.06
N ARG A 166 -35.91 2.96 -16.11
CA ARG A 166 -37.04 3.29 -16.98
C ARG A 166 -37.55 4.67 -16.52
N PRO A 167 -37.75 5.67 -17.41
CA PRO A 167 -38.36 6.94 -17.04
C PRO A 167 -39.81 6.64 -16.63
N GLY A 168 -40.15 6.75 -15.35
CA GLY A 168 -41.43 6.23 -14.86
C GLY A 168 -41.80 6.68 -13.45
N ASP A 169 -41.33 6.00 -12.42
CA ASP A 169 -41.89 6.15 -11.07
C ASP A 169 -40.80 6.12 -9.99
N GLU A 170 -41.14 6.70 -8.83
CA GLU A 170 -40.35 6.99 -7.62
C GLU A 170 -39.11 6.13 -7.39
N ASP A 171 -38.03 6.75 -6.87
CA ASP A 171 -36.74 6.11 -6.56
C ASP A 171 -36.94 4.80 -5.78
N PRO A 172 -36.87 3.63 -6.44
CA PRO A 172 -37.07 2.38 -5.74
C PRO A 172 -35.88 2.17 -4.80
N PRO A 173 -36.09 1.61 -3.60
CA PRO A 173 -35.00 1.28 -2.69
C PRO A 173 -34.00 0.38 -3.42
N PRO A 174 -32.68 0.53 -3.16
CA PRO A 174 -31.65 -0.23 -3.86
C PRO A 174 -31.95 -1.73 -3.77
N PRO A 175 -31.80 -2.49 -4.87
CA PRO A 175 -32.07 -3.93 -4.87
C PRO A 175 -31.28 -4.64 -3.75
N TYR A 176 -31.88 -5.64 -3.12
CA TYR A 176 -31.23 -6.40 -2.04
C TYR A 176 -30.03 -7.25 -2.52
N ASN A 177 -29.79 -7.34 -3.83
CA ASN A 177 -28.76 -8.14 -4.51
C ASN A 177 -27.64 -7.31 -5.17
N MET A 178 -27.41 -6.09 -4.69
CA MET A 178 -26.33 -5.25 -5.21
C MET A 178 -24.93 -5.81 -4.92
N LEU A 179 -24.14 -6.02 -5.98
CA LEU A 179 -22.74 -6.41 -5.87
C LEU A 179 -21.88 -5.19 -5.55
N ARG A 180 -21.22 -5.24 -4.40
CA ARG A 180 -20.31 -4.18 -3.92
C ARG A 180 -18.85 -4.58 -3.99
N ASN A 181 -18.55 -5.86 -4.16
CA ASN A 181 -17.19 -6.39 -4.09
C ASN A 181 -16.89 -7.18 -5.36
N VAL A 182 -15.78 -6.85 -6.00
CA VAL A 182 -15.29 -7.47 -7.22
C VAL A 182 -13.89 -8.01 -6.91
N LEU A 183 -13.64 -9.25 -7.29
CA LEU A 183 -12.32 -9.85 -7.24
C LEU A 183 -11.76 -9.87 -8.66
N ASP A 184 -10.78 -9.02 -8.93
CA ASP A 184 -10.04 -9.06 -10.17
C ASP A 184 -8.93 -10.10 -10.04
N MET A 185 -9.18 -11.31 -10.56
CA MET A 185 -8.30 -12.46 -10.36
C MET A 185 -6.97 -12.34 -11.12
N ASN A 186 -6.83 -11.40 -12.07
CA ASN A 186 -5.58 -11.15 -12.77
C ASN A 186 -5.46 -9.66 -13.11
N ALA A 187 -5.19 -8.87 -12.08
CA ALA A 187 -5.30 -7.43 -12.15
C ALA A 187 -4.25 -6.76 -13.04
N HIS A 188 -3.15 -7.46 -13.38
CA HIS A 188 -2.04 -6.90 -14.14
C HIS A 188 -1.57 -5.55 -13.56
N PHE A 189 -1.89 -4.42 -14.19
CA PHE A 189 -1.57 -3.07 -13.69
C PHE A 189 -2.63 -2.46 -12.77
N GLY A 190 -3.75 -3.12 -12.53
CA GLY A 190 -4.97 -2.60 -11.88
C GLY A 190 -5.87 -1.82 -12.84
N GLY A 191 -5.80 -2.12 -14.14
CA GLY A 191 -6.53 -1.41 -15.19
C GLY A 191 -8.06 -1.51 -15.06
N PHE A 192 -8.57 -2.69 -14.72
CA PHE A 192 -10.00 -2.90 -14.52
C PHE A 192 -10.57 -2.07 -13.37
N ASN A 193 -9.89 -2.05 -12.21
CA ASN A 193 -10.27 -1.22 -11.06
C ASN A 193 -10.29 0.28 -11.43
N SER A 194 -9.25 0.74 -12.11
CA SER A 194 -9.15 2.12 -12.61
C SER A 194 -10.29 2.47 -13.57
N ALA A 195 -10.63 1.57 -14.50
CA ALA A 195 -11.72 1.76 -15.45
C ALA A 195 -13.09 1.83 -14.75
N LEU A 196 -13.33 1.00 -13.72
CA LEU A 196 -14.54 1.03 -12.90
C LEU A 196 -14.65 2.36 -12.13
N LEU A 197 -13.56 2.81 -11.51
CA LEU A 197 -13.50 4.09 -10.81
C LEU A 197 -13.80 5.27 -11.76
N GLN A 198 -13.14 5.33 -12.91
CA GLN A 198 -13.34 6.38 -13.91
C GLN A 198 -14.75 6.38 -14.49
N SER A 199 -15.38 5.20 -14.58
CA SER A 199 -16.77 5.04 -15.02
C SER A 199 -17.79 5.32 -13.91
N GLY A 200 -17.34 5.80 -12.73
CA GLY A 200 -18.20 6.16 -11.60
C GLY A 200 -18.86 4.97 -10.90
N LYS A 201 -18.31 3.76 -11.03
CA LYS A 201 -18.91 2.54 -10.45
C LYS A 201 -18.61 2.46 -8.95
N SER A 202 -19.66 2.32 -8.14
CA SER A 202 -19.54 2.20 -6.69
C SER A 202 -19.31 0.73 -6.28
N VAL A 203 -18.09 0.25 -6.54
CA VAL A 203 -17.63 -1.11 -6.20
C VAL A 203 -16.24 -1.08 -5.55
N TRP A 204 -16.01 -2.01 -4.64
CA TRP A 204 -14.73 -2.34 -4.07
C TRP A 204 -14.06 -3.42 -4.90
N VAL A 205 -12.83 -3.17 -5.35
CA VAL A 205 -12.08 -4.13 -6.14
C VAL A 205 -10.90 -4.64 -5.33
N MET A 206 -10.85 -5.94 -5.11
CA MET A 206 -9.65 -6.63 -4.65
C MET A 206 -8.84 -7.04 -5.88
N ASN A 207 -7.65 -6.46 -6.04
CA ASN A 207 -6.77 -6.72 -7.19
C ASN A 207 -5.83 -7.88 -6.88
N VAL A 208 -5.95 -8.99 -7.61
CA VAL A 208 -5.11 -10.17 -7.41
C VAL A 208 -4.05 -10.23 -8.49
N VAL A 209 -2.79 -10.37 -8.09
CA VAL A 209 -1.65 -10.54 -9.00
C VAL A 209 -1.16 -12.00 -8.92
N PRO A 210 -1.15 -12.75 -10.03
CA PRO A 210 -0.58 -14.10 -10.07
C PRO A 210 0.89 -14.12 -9.62
N THR A 211 1.29 -15.15 -8.88
CA THR A 211 2.72 -15.39 -8.59
C THR A 211 3.48 -16.01 -9.76
N SER A 212 2.77 -16.56 -10.74
CA SER A 212 3.35 -17.18 -11.95
C SER A 212 3.84 -16.17 -13.00
N GLY A 213 3.56 -14.87 -12.81
CA GLY A 213 3.91 -13.81 -13.75
C GLY A 213 4.76 -12.68 -13.16
N LEU A 214 4.83 -11.56 -13.88
CA LEU A 214 5.49 -10.35 -13.39
C LEU A 214 4.71 -9.75 -12.22
N ASN A 215 5.44 -9.39 -11.14
CA ASN A 215 4.84 -8.83 -9.94
C ASN A 215 4.58 -7.32 -10.09
N TYR A 216 3.37 -6.96 -10.51
CA TYR A 216 2.88 -5.58 -10.57
C TYR A 216 2.08 -5.14 -9.34
N LEU A 217 2.02 -5.95 -8.27
CA LEU A 217 1.34 -5.56 -7.04
C LEU A 217 1.89 -4.24 -6.46
N PRO A 218 3.22 -3.97 -6.45
CA PRO A 218 3.73 -2.68 -6.01
C PRO A 218 3.21 -1.50 -6.83
N LEU A 219 2.99 -1.66 -8.14
CA LEU A 219 2.41 -0.60 -8.99
C LEU A 219 0.97 -0.32 -8.58
N ILE A 220 0.17 -1.36 -8.38
CA ILE A 220 -1.23 -1.27 -7.94
C ILE A 220 -1.31 -0.51 -6.59
N GLN A 221 -0.46 -0.86 -5.63
CA GLN A 221 -0.39 -0.21 -4.32
C GLN A 221 0.11 1.23 -4.41
N ASP A 222 1.12 1.50 -5.24
CA ASP A 222 1.66 2.84 -5.46
C ASP A 222 0.64 3.77 -6.16
N ARG A 223 -0.30 3.22 -6.93
CA ARG A 223 -1.47 3.94 -7.47
C ARG A 223 -2.57 4.21 -6.43
N GLY A 224 -2.52 3.55 -5.26
CA GLY A 224 -3.49 3.71 -4.17
C GLY A 224 -4.57 2.62 -4.12
N TYR A 225 -4.41 1.55 -4.89
CA TYR A 225 -5.34 0.41 -4.89
C TYR A 225 -4.91 -0.69 -3.92
N VAL A 226 -5.89 -1.46 -3.45
CA VAL A 226 -5.65 -2.64 -2.61
C VAL A 226 -5.47 -3.86 -3.49
N GLY A 227 -4.45 -4.67 -3.19
CA GLY A 227 -4.24 -5.93 -3.88
C GLY A 227 -3.40 -6.94 -3.11
N VAL A 228 -3.39 -8.16 -3.63
CA VAL A 228 -2.71 -9.32 -3.03
C VAL A 228 -2.00 -10.13 -4.12
N LEU A 229 -0.95 -10.87 -3.72
CA LEU A 229 -0.37 -11.93 -4.54
C LEU A 229 -1.10 -13.25 -4.27
N HIS A 230 -1.30 -14.08 -5.29
CA HIS A 230 -1.93 -15.40 -5.14
C HIS A 230 -1.36 -16.42 -6.14
N ASP A 231 -1.21 -17.68 -5.73
CA ASP A 231 -0.58 -18.79 -6.48
C ASP A 231 -1.55 -19.93 -6.81
N TRP A 232 -2.80 -19.59 -7.17
CA TRP A 232 -3.93 -20.52 -7.35
C TRP A 232 -3.63 -21.91 -7.91
#